data_AF-A0A9W6DSH8-F1
#
_entry.id   AF-A0A9W6DSH8-F1
#
_cell.length_a   1.000
_cell.length_b   1.000
_cell.length_c   1.000
_cell.angle_alpha   90.00
_cell.angle_beta   90.00
_cell.angle_gamma   90.00
#
_symmetry.space_group_name_H-M   'P 1'
#
loop_
_entity.id
_entity.type
_entity.pdbx_description
1 polymer ?
#
loop_
_entity_poly.entity_id
_entity_poly.type
_entity_poly.pdbx_seq_one_letter_code
_entity_poly.pdbx_strand_id
1 'polypeptide(L)'
;MTLKLYGFVHSTCTRRVRTALAEKGLDFELVPVDLAKGEQKASSYLNDLQPFGKALSLEQSYFDPLVSQIAYEKVFKARKGHGQTDEARVQFLFSQLELTLEGYERVLSKQPYLAGQQVTLADLAHLPYGVFIEQFGFTDVVSKFPHVQKWWEGLKAQESCKKVTA
;
A
#
# COMPACT_ATOMS: atom_id res chain seq x y z
N MET A 1 -1.15 9.33 28.79
CA MET A 1 -0.37 8.37 27.99
C MET A 1 0.77 9.15 27.33
N THR A 2 2.02 8.75 27.57
CA THR A 2 3.20 9.41 26.96
C THR A 2 3.38 8.89 25.54
N LEU A 3 3.55 9.78 24.57
CA LEU A 3 3.80 9.42 23.17
C LEU A 3 5.17 8.74 23.05
N LYS A 4 5.25 7.62 22.34
CA LYS A 4 6.52 6.95 22.04
C LYS A 4 6.90 7.19 20.58
N LEU A 5 8.09 7.73 20.36
CA LEU A 5 8.67 7.92 19.05
C LEU A 5 9.77 6.88 18.83
N TYR A 6 9.51 5.88 18.01
CA TYR A 6 10.50 4.88 17.63
C TYR A 6 11.30 5.38 16.43
N GLY A 7 12.62 5.51 16.58
CA GLY A 7 13.45 5.89 15.44
C GLY A 7 14.90 6.18 15.79
N PHE A 8 15.71 6.32 14.74
CA PHE A 8 17.10 6.69 14.89
C PHE A 8 17.25 8.19 15.09
N VAL A 9 17.93 8.61 16.16
CA VAL A 9 18.02 10.01 16.59
C VAL A 9 18.60 10.93 15.50
N HIS A 10 19.49 10.42 14.65
CA HIS A 10 20.10 11.20 13.58
C HIS A 10 19.35 11.11 12.24
N SER A 11 18.33 10.27 12.11
CA SER A 11 17.49 10.21 10.90
C SER A 11 16.75 11.53 10.69
N THR A 12 16.75 12.02 9.45
CA THR A 12 16.04 13.24 9.07
C THR A 12 14.54 13.13 9.33
N CYS A 13 13.95 11.95 9.12
CA CYS A 13 12.52 11.69 9.40
C CYS A 13 12.22 11.78 10.90
N THR A 14 13.03 11.16 11.76
CA THR A 14 12.88 11.24 13.22
C THR A 14 13.02 12.69 13.69
N ARG A 15 13.97 13.45 13.13
CA ARG A 15 14.13 14.88 13.45
C ARG A 15 12.89 15.70 13.10
N ARG A 16 12.29 15.49 11.92
CA ARG A 16 11.04 16.19 11.52
C ARG A 16 9.91 15.94 12.54
N VAL A 17 9.72 14.70 12.96
CA VAL A 17 8.68 14.35 13.95
C VAL A 17 8.99 14.97 15.31
N ARG A 18 10.24 14.92 15.77
CA ARG A 18 10.66 15.57 17.03
C ARG A 18 10.42 17.07 17.02
N THR A 19 10.75 17.75 15.92
CA THR A 19 10.47 19.18 15.76
C THR A 19 8.98 19.46 15.83
N ALA A 20 8.16 18.70 15.09
CA ALA A 20 6.70 18.88 15.12
C ALA A 20 6.10 18.66 16.52
N LEU A 21 6.57 17.64 17.26
CA LEU A 21 6.12 17.37 18.63
C LEU A 21 6.52 18.50 19.59
N ALA A 22 7.76 19.01 19.46
CA ALA A 22 8.23 20.14 20.24
C ALA A 22 7.44 21.43 19.96
N GLU A 23 7.16 21.74 18.69
CA GLU A 23 6.33 22.87 18.28
C GLU A 23 4.89 22.78 18.81
N LYS A 24 4.37 21.56 18.99
CA LYS A 24 3.04 21.31 19.57
C LYS A 24 3.04 21.22 21.10
N GLY A 25 4.20 21.34 21.75
CA GLY A 25 4.31 21.19 23.20
C GLY A 25 3.92 19.80 23.70
N LEU A 26 4.11 18.76 22.88
CA LEU A 26 3.76 17.38 23.22
C LEU A 26 4.98 16.66 23.77
N ASP A 27 4.88 16.16 25.00
CA ASP A 27 5.89 15.31 25.60
C ASP A 27 5.95 13.94 24.92
N PHE A 28 7.16 13.47 24.64
CA PHE A 28 7.39 12.17 24.02
C PHE A 28 8.66 11.50 24.56
N GLU A 29 8.64 10.16 24.55
CA GLU A 29 9.79 9.30 24.80
C GLU A 29 10.39 8.86 23.46
N LEU A 30 11.66 9.16 23.22
CA LEU A 30 12.38 8.63 22.06
C LEU A 30 12.88 7.22 22.37
N VAL A 31 12.33 6.22 21.69
CA VAL A 31 12.81 4.84 21.74
C VAL A 31 13.80 4.65 20.58
N PRO A 32 15.12 4.56 20.85
CA PRO A 32 16.12 4.48 19.80
C PRO A 32 16.00 3.17 19.00
N VAL A 33 16.19 3.29 17.69
CA VAL A 33 16.24 2.16 16.74
C VAL A 33 17.61 2.17 16.06
N ASP A 34 18.37 1.10 16.21
CA ASP A 34 19.70 0.94 15.61
C ASP A 34 19.57 0.51 14.13
N LEU A 35 19.76 1.48 13.24
CA LEU A 35 19.68 1.22 11.79
C LEU A 35 20.88 0.43 11.25
N ALA A 36 22.04 0.51 11.91
CA ALA A 36 23.24 -0.19 11.48
C ALA A 36 23.11 -1.70 11.74
N LYS A 37 22.44 -2.07 12.83
CA LYS A 37 22.04 -3.47 13.11
C LYS A 37 20.79 -3.92 12.37
N GLY A 38 20.11 -3.01 11.68
CA GLY A 38 18.90 -3.33 10.93
C GLY A 38 17.67 -3.58 11.78
N GLU A 39 17.58 -3.02 13.00
CA GLU A 39 16.45 -3.22 13.91
C GLU A 39 15.10 -2.80 13.30
N GLN A 40 15.09 -1.80 12.42
CA GLN A 40 13.91 -1.38 11.64
C GLN A 40 13.39 -2.47 10.69
N LYS A 41 14.19 -3.51 10.42
CA LYS A 41 13.82 -4.67 9.61
C LYS A 41 13.41 -5.87 10.47
N ALA A 42 13.62 -5.81 11.79
CA ALA A 42 13.22 -6.88 12.69
C ALA A 42 11.70 -7.11 12.61
N SER A 43 11.29 -8.37 12.71
CA SER A 43 9.88 -8.75 12.65
C SER A 43 9.04 -8.04 13.73
N SER A 44 9.58 -7.89 14.95
CA SER A 44 8.94 -7.13 16.02
C SER A 44 8.72 -5.66 15.63
N TYR A 45 9.70 -5.00 15.03
CA TYR A 45 9.55 -3.61 14.60
C TYR A 45 8.53 -3.46 13.47
N LEU A 46 8.63 -4.29 12.44
CA LEU A 46 7.75 -4.20 11.28
C LEU A 46 6.30 -4.62 11.58
N ASN A 47 6.10 -5.59 12.47
CA ASN A 47 4.76 -6.09 12.78
C ASN A 47 4.10 -5.28 13.89
N ASP A 48 4.86 -4.88 14.91
CA ASP A 48 4.29 -4.28 16.12
C ASP A 48 4.34 -2.74 16.11
N LEU A 49 5.29 -2.13 15.37
CA LEU A 49 5.53 -0.68 15.42
C LEU A 49 5.32 0.05 14.09
N GLN A 50 5.62 -0.59 12.95
CA GLN A 50 5.44 0.02 11.63
C GLN A 50 4.73 -0.86 10.59
N PRO A 51 3.64 -1.57 10.94
CA PRO A 51 2.92 -2.39 9.97
C PRO A 51 2.26 -1.52 8.89
N PHE A 52 1.75 -0.35 9.29
CA PHE A 52 1.16 0.63 8.38
C PHE A 52 2.17 1.23 7.40
N GLY A 53 3.30 1.77 7.90
CA GLY A 53 4.31 2.40 7.04
C GLY A 53 4.93 1.42 6.04
N LYS A 54 5.10 0.15 6.43
CA LYS A 54 5.53 -0.91 5.52
C LYS A 54 4.48 -1.18 4.43
N ALA A 55 3.22 -1.40 4.83
CA ALA A 55 2.14 -1.69 3.89
C ALA A 55 1.92 -0.53 2.89
N LEU A 56 1.89 0.71 3.36
CA LEU A 56 1.72 1.88 2.50
C LEU A 56 2.92 2.10 1.57
N SER A 57 4.15 1.88 2.05
CA SER A 57 5.33 1.96 1.18
C SER A 57 5.29 0.90 0.07
N LEU A 58 4.76 -0.29 0.36
CA LEU A 58 4.61 -1.35 -0.65
C LEU A 58 3.58 -0.97 -1.71
N GLU A 59 2.44 -0.43 -1.29
CA GLU A 59 1.40 0.08 -2.20
C GLU A 59 1.97 1.16 -3.13
N GLN A 60 2.61 2.20 -2.58
CA GLN A 60 3.14 3.32 -3.37
C GLN A 60 4.31 2.95 -4.29
N SER A 61 5.10 1.94 -3.93
CA SER A 61 6.31 1.60 -4.70
C SER A 61 6.08 0.47 -5.70
N TYR A 62 5.14 -0.43 -5.42
CA TYR A 62 4.99 -1.69 -6.16
C TYR A 62 3.56 -1.93 -6.69
N PHE A 63 2.54 -1.24 -6.17
CA PHE A 63 1.17 -1.36 -6.67
C PHE A 63 0.77 -0.18 -7.55
N ASP A 64 0.70 1.04 -6.99
CA ASP A 64 0.22 2.25 -7.70
C ASP A 64 0.98 2.53 -9.01
N PRO A 65 2.32 2.47 -9.06
CA PRO A 65 3.05 2.74 -10.30
C PRO A 65 2.72 1.75 -11.42
N LEU A 66 2.39 0.50 -11.09
CA LEU A 66 2.04 -0.52 -12.07
C LEU A 66 0.60 -0.34 -12.53
N VAL A 67 -0.34 -0.25 -11.59
CA VAL A 67 -1.77 -0.15 -11.87
C VAL A 67 -2.11 1.16 -12.60
N SER A 68 -1.50 2.27 -12.20
CA SER A 68 -1.68 3.57 -12.89
C SER A 68 -1.27 3.51 -14.36
N GLN A 69 -0.16 2.83 -14.67
CA GLN A 69 0.33 2.66 -16.05
C GLN A 69 -0.54 1.70 -16.85
N ILE A 70 -1.02 0.61 -16.24
CA ILE A 70 -1.96 -0.31 -16.88
C ILE A 70 -3.27 0.42 -17.19
N ALA A 71 -3.82 1.17 -16.23
CA ALA A 71 -5.01 2.00 -16.44
C ALA A 71 -4.78 3.07 -17.51
N TYR A 72 -3.59 3.66 -17.57
CA TYR A 72 -3.23 4.56 -18.66
C TYR A 72 -3.30 3.87 -20.01
N GLU A 73 -2.58 2.76 -20.19
CA GLU A 73 -2.53 2.03 -21.48
C GLU A 73 -3.91 1.52 -21.91
N LYS A 74 -4.66 0.90 -20.99
CA LYS A 74 -5.94 0.23 -21.32
C LYS A 74 -7.16 1.15 -21.34
N VAL A 75 -7.13 2.26 -20.60
CA VAL A 75 -8.32 3.13 -20.43
C VAL A 75 -8.05 4.55 -20.93
N PHE A 76 -7.03 5.22 -20.40
CA PHE A 76 -6.87 6.65 -20.63
C PHE A 76 -6.22 7.01 -21.97
N LYS A 77 -5.33 6.15 -22.50
CA LYS A 77 -4.59 6.41 -23.73
C LYS A 77 -5.53 6.57 -24.93
N ALA A 78 -6.48 5.64 -25.07
CA ALA A 78 -7.52 5.72 -26.08
C ALA A 78 -8.43 6.95 -25.87
N ARG A 79 -8.88 7.21 -24.65
CA ARG A 79 -9.73 8.38 -24.32
C ARG A 79 -9.06 9.73 -24.60
N LYS A 80 -7.73 9.80 -24.50
CA LYS A 80 -6.94 11.00 -24.77
C LYS A 80 -6.48 11.10 -26.23
N GLY A 81 -6.80 10.12 -27.08
CA GLY A 81 -6.33 10.09 -28.48
C GLY A 81 -4.82 9.89 -28.63
N HIS A 82 -4.15 9.30 -27.62
CA HIS A 82 -2.69 9.09 -27.59
C HIS A 82 -2.25 7.81 -28.32
N GLY A 83 -3.09 7.26 -29.21
CA GLY A 83 -2.82 6.05 -29.98
C GLY A 83 -3.35 4.77 -29.34
N GLN A 84 -2.89 3.62 -29.88
CA GLN A 84 -3.33 2.29 -29.47
C GLN A 84 -2.59 1.81 -28.21
N THR A 85 -3.20 0.86 -27.51
CA THR A 85 -2.62 0.15 -26.36
C THR A 85 -1.33 -0.56 -26.75
N ASP A 86 -0.28 -0.40 -25.95
CA ASP A 86 0.92 -1.23 -26.06
C ASP A 86 0.72 -2.53 -25.26
N GLU A 87 0.30 -3.59 -25.95
CA GLU A 87 0.00 -4.88 -25.32
C GLU A 87 1.24 -5.53 -24.68
N ALA A 88 2.43 -5.35 -25.26
CA ALA A 88 3.67 -5.89 -24.70
C ALA A 88 4.01 -5.19 -23.38
N ARG A 89 3.85 -3.86 -23.31
CA ARG A 89 4.02 -3.09 -22.08
C ARG A 89 3.01 -3.51 -21.02
N VAL A 90 1.74 -3.67 -21.39
CA VAL A 90 0.70 -4.11 -20.46
C VAL A 90 1.01 -5.48 -19.89
N GLN A 91 1.40 -6.44 -20.72
CA GLN A 91 1.77 -7.78 -20.28
C GLN A 91 2.96 -7.75 -19.31
N PHE A 92 3.98 -6.93 -19.61
CA PHE A 92 5.10 -6.74 -18.69
C PHE A 92 4.65 -6.16 -17.35
N LEU A 93 3.83 -5.10 -17.34
CA LEU A 93 3.33 -4.48 -16.12
C LEU A 93 2.51 -5.46 -15.27
N PHE A 94 1.67 -6.27 -15.90
CA PHE A 94 0.93 -7.33 -15.21
C PHE A 94 1.84 -8.39 -14.60
N SER A 95 2.93 -8.78 -15.27
CA SER A 95 3.90 -9.73 -14.69
C SER A 95 4.55 -9.18 -13.40
N GLN A 96 4.82 -7.88 -13.35
CA GLN A 96 5.36 -7.23 -12.15
C GLN A 96 4.31 -7.08 -11.05
N LEU A 97 3.06 -6.82 -11.45
CA LEU A 97 1.94 -6.72 -10.52
C LEU A 97 1.66 -8.07 -9.86
N GLU A 98 1.75 -9.17 -10.61
CA GLU A 98 1.63 -10.53 -10.06
C GLU A 98 2.64 -10.80 -8.94
N LEU A 99 3.92 -10.41 -9.10
CA LEU A 99 4.93 -10.53 -8.03
C LEU A 99 4.56 -9.74 -6.77
N THR A 100 3.95 -8.58 -6.94
CA THR A 100 3.46 -7.75 -5.83
C THR A 100 2.30 -8.44 -5.12
N LEU A 101 1.35 -8.98 -5.88
CA LEU A 101 0.19 -9.69 -5.36
C LEU A 101 0.56 -11.03 -4.70
N GLU A 102 1.60 -11.73 -5.15
CA GLU A 102 2.17 -12.88 -4.44
C GLU A 102 2.70 -12.50 -3.05
N GLY A 103 3.27 -11.30 -2.93
CA GLY A 103 3.64 -10.71 -1.65
C GLY A 103 2.43 -10.49 -0.75
N TYR A 104 1.37 -9.91 -1.31
CA TYR A 104 0.13 -9.64 -0.59
C TYR A 104 -0.59 -10.92 -0.18
N GLU A 105 -0.65 -11.93 -1.05
CA GLU A 105 -1.25 -13.24 -0.75
C GLU A 105 -0.57 -13.90 0.46
N ARG A 106 0.76 -13.81 0.57
CA ARG A 106 1.51 -14.31 1.73
C ARG A 106 1.23 -13.55 3.02
N VAL A 107 0.88 -12.27 2.93
CA VAL A 107 0.47 -11.45 4.08
C VAL A 107 -0.99 -11.78 4.44
N LEU A 108 -1.89 -11.68 3.47
CA LEU A 108 -3.34 -11.81 3.65
C LEU A 108 -3.79 -13.24 3.98
N SER A 109 -2.97 -14.25 3.70
CA SER A 109 -3.17 -15.62 4.23
C SER A 109 -3.02 -15.73 5.74
N LYS A 110 -2.41 -14.72 6.39
CA LYS A 110 -2.15 -14.72 7.85
C LYS A 110 -2.96 -13.67 8.60
N GLN A 111 -3.46 -12.65 7.91
CA GLN A 111 -4.15 -11.50 8.51
C GLN A 111 -5.18 -10.91 7.52
N PRO A 112 -6.24 -10.26 8.01
CA PRO A 112 -7.34 -9.80 7.14
C PRO A 112 -7.01 -8.56 6.29
N TYR A 113 -6.02 -7.73 6.67
CA TYR A 113 -5.64 -6.49 5.99
C TYR A 113 -4.12 -6.38 5.83
N LEU A 114 -3.63 -5.50 4.96
CA LEU A 114 -2.19 -5.41 4.66
C LEU A 114 -1.36 -4.94 5.85
N ALA A 115 -1.94 -4.12 6.73
CA ALA A 115 -1.28 -3.59 7.93
C ALA A 115 -1.71 -4.27 9.24
N GLY A 116 -2.49 -5.36 9.18
CA GLY A 116 -2.83 -6.17 10.36
C GLY A 116 -4.30 -6.53 10.45
N GLN A 117 -4.89 -6.38 11.64
CA GLN A 117 -6.25 -6.84 11.95
C GLN A 117 -7.36 -5.85 11.59
N GLN A 118 -7.01 -4.59 11.31
CA GLN A 118 -7.96 -3.52 11.00
C GLN A 118 -7.62 -2.89 9.65
N VAL A 119 -8.64 -2.37 8.97
CA VAL A 119 -8.47 -1.59 7.74
C VAL A 119 -7.67 -0.34 8.04
N THR A 120 -6.73 0.00 7.16
CA THR A 120 -5.91 1.21 7.26
C THR A 120 -5.89 1.95 5.93
N LEU A 121 -5.28 3.15 5.92
CA LEU A 121 -5.06 3.88 4.67
C LEU A 121 -4.22 3.07 3.67
N ALA A 122 -3.39 2.13 4.12
CA ALA A 122 -2.62 1.26 3.22
C ALA A 122 -3.55 0.37 2.40
N ASP A 123 -4.68 -0.08 2.97
CA ASP A 123 -5.68 -0.85 2.25
C ASP A 123 -6.51 0.04 1.31
N LEU A 124 -7.01 1.16 1.85
CA LEU A 124 -7.87 2.10 1.12
C LEU A 124 -7.17 2.78 -0.07
N ALA A 125 -5.85 2.95 -0.01
CA ALA A 125 -5.05 3.54 -1.09
C ALA A 125 -5.16 2.78 -2.42
N HIS A 126 -5.59 1.52 -2.39
CA HIS A 126 -5.76 0.72 -3.61
C HIS A 126 -7.09 1.00 -4.35
N LEU A 127 -8.07 1.60 -3.67
CA LEU A 127 -9.43 1.81 -4.20
C LEU A 127 -9.60 2.85 -5.33
N PRO A 128 -8.77 3.90 -5.48
CA PRO A 128 -8.96 4.88 -6.56
C PRO A 128 -9.01 4.28 -7.97
N TYR A 129 -8.25 3.20 -8.23
CA TYR A 129 -8.34 2.46 -9.50
C TYR A 129 -9.42 1.37 -9.52
N GLY A 130 -10.07 1.14 -8.37
CA GLY A 130 -11.13 0.17 -8.18
C GLY A 130 -12.30 0.31 -9.15
N VAL A 131 -12.61 1.53 -9.60
CA VAL A 131 -13.67 1.80 -10.57
C VAL A 131 -13.33 1.38 -12.00
N PHE A 132 -12.05 1.12 -12.30
CA PHE A 132 -11.59 0.75 -13.64
C PHE A 132 -11.13 -0.71 -13.76
N ILE A 133 -11.16 -1.49 -12.68
CA ILE A 133 -10.54 -2.84 -12.62
C ILE A 133 -11.00 -3.81 -13.70
N GLU A 134 -12.27 -3.75 -14.08
CA GLU A 134 -12.82 -4.57 -15.17
C GLU A 134 -12.30 -4.10 -16.54
N GLN A 135 -12.17 -2.78 -16.73
CA GLN A 135 -11.76 -2.18 -18.00
C GLN A 135 -10.29 -2.46 -18.34
N PHE A 136 -9.46 -2.74 -17.33
CA PHE A 136 -8.04 -3.04 -17.55
C PHE A 136 -7.62 -4.47 -17.23
N GLY A 137 -8.55 -5.37 -16.87
CA GLY A 137 -8.28 -6.81 -16.70
C GLY A 137 -7.71 -7.21 -15.33
N PHE A 138 -7.86 -6.38 -14.30
CA PHE A 138 -7.34 -6.66 -12.96
C PHE A 138 -8.05 -7.84 -12.28
N THR A 139 -9.34 -8.03 -12.56
CA THR A 139 -10.15 -9.12 -11.99
C THR A 139 -9.57 -10.49 -12.32
N ASP A 140 -9.05 -10.66 -13.54
CA ASP A 140 -8.46 -11.92 -14.00
C ASP A 140 -7.19 -12.25 -13.23
N VAL A 141 -6.36 -11.24 -12.95
CA VAL A 141 -5.12 -11.42 -12.20
C VAL A 141 -5.42 -11.70 -10.72
N VAL A 142 -6.31 -10.94 -10.10
CA VAL A 142 -6.67 -11.12 -8.69
C VAL A 142 -7.32 -12.47 -8.44
N SER A 143 -8.06 -13.04 -9.41
CA SER A 143 -8.68 -14.37 -9.29
C SER A 143 -7.67 -15.51 -9.02
N LYS A 144 -6.38 -15.30 -9.32
CA LYS A 144 -5.29 -16.26 -9.04
C LYS A 144 -4.90 -16.28 -7.56
N PHE A 145 -5.30 -15.27 -6.79
CA PHE A 145 -4.85 -15.00 -5.42
C PHE A 145 -6.08 -14.93 -4.49
N PRO A 146 -6.54 -16.05 -3.91
CA PRO A 146 -7.82 -16.11 -3.21
C PRO A 146 -7.90 -15.19 -1.97
N HIS A 147 -6.80 -14.98 -1.24
CA HIS A 147 -6.81 -14.08 -0.07
C HIS A 147 -6.82 -12.62 -0.52
N VAL A 148 -6.06 -12.26 -1.56
CA VAL A 148 -6.13 -10.93 -2.19
C VAL A 148 -7.54 -10.67 -2.73
N GLN A 149 -8.15 -11.64 -3.44
CA GLN A 149 -9.50 -11.50 -3.97
C GLN A 149 -10.51 -11.25 -2.85
N LYS A 150 -10.48 -12.05 -1.78
CA LYS A 150 -11.35 -11.86 -0.63
C LYS A 150 -11.16 -10.49 0.03
N TRP A 151 -9.92 -10.05 0.23
CA TRP A 151 -9.59 -8.74 0.77
C TRP A 151 -10.14 -7.61 -0.12
N TRP A 152 -9.93 -7.71 -1.43
CA TRP A 152 -10.42 -6.73 -2.41
C TRP A 152 -11.93 -6.58 -2.41
N GLU A 153 -12.67 -7.70 -2.45
CA GLU A 153 -14.13 -7.69 -2.37
C GLU A 153 -14.62 -7.12 -1.04
N GLY A 154 -13.92 -7.41 0.07
CA GLY A 154 -14.19 -6.82 1.37
C GLY A 154 -14.07 -5.30 1.38
N LEU A 155 -13.00 -4.75 0.77
CA LEU A 155 -12.80 -3.30 0.68
C LEU A 155 -13.87 -2.62 -0.18
N LYS A 156 -14.26 -3.21 -1.32
CA LYS A 156 -15.35 -2.69 -2.17
C LYS A 156 -16.71 -2.73 -1.46
N ALA A 157 -16.95 -3.75 -0.66
CA ALA A 157 -18.22 -3.93 0.05
C ALA A 157 -18.43 -2.92 1.19
N GLN A 158 -17.36 -2.25 1.65
CA GLN A 158 -17.40 -1.30 2.75
C GLN A 158 -18.22 -0.04 2.37
N GLU A 159 -19.16 0.33 3.26
CA GLU A 159 -20.12 1.43 3.05
C GLU A 159 -19.46 2.77 2.67
N SER A 160 -18.31 3.08 3.28
CA SER A 160 -17.53 4.29 2.98
C SER A 160 -16.99 4.29 1.56
N CYS A 161 -16.59 3.13 1.03
CA CYS A 161 -16.05 2.99 -0.30
C CYS A 161 -17.16 3.14 -1.34
N LYS A 162 -18.31 2.50 -1.10
CA LYS A 162 -19.51 2.62 -1.95
C LYS A 162 -19.98 4.06 -2.13
N LYS A 163 -19.90 4.90 -1.09
CA LYS A 163 -20.31 6.32 -1.15
C LYS A 163 -19.39 7.19 -2.01
N VAL A 164 -18.14 6.78 -2.20
CA VAL A 164 -17.12 7.56 -2.94
C VAL A 164 -16.96 7.06 -4.37
N THR A 165 -17.25 5.79 -4.63
CA THR A 165 -17.13 5.16 -5.96
C THR A 165 -18.43 5.09 -6.76
N ALA A 166 -19.57 5.53 -6.17
CA ALA A 166 -20.85 5.69 -6.87
C ALA A 166 -20.88 7.00 -7.66
#